data_AF-A0A8J3N2Y7-F1
#
_entry.id   AF-A0A8J3N2Y7-F1
#
_cell.length_a   1.000
_cell.length_b   1.000
_cell.length_c   1.000
_cell.angle_alpha   90.00
_cell.angle_beta   90.00
_cell.angle_gamma   90.00
#
_symmetry.space_group_name_H-M   'P 1'
#
loop_
_entity.id
_entity.type
_entity.pdbx_description
1 polymer ?
#
loop_
_entity_poly.entity_id
_entity_poly.type
_entity_poly.pdbx_seq_one_letter_code
_entity_poly.pdbx_strand_id
1 'polypeptide(L)'
;MRLTRQARIFAKQVQVDLLALSDRDLFQIVHLWISGEPLASSSQAQAAARSALGYTLGSGECLTLLKNNRAEYEERANTHWLAPAPHHLRNLLEQMNLQSFAAIVLPLAFNAHHSLHPEWGEEGTFHAHLADYLRRVRRESHV
;
A
#
# COMPACT_ATOMS: atom_id res chain seq x y z
N MET A 1 -7.05 14.73 -11.83
CA MET A 1 -6.60 14.36 -13.20
C MET A 1 -7.61 13.43 -13.86
N ARG A 2 -7.98 13.63 -15.13
CA ARG A 2 -8.80 12.68 -15.88
C ARG A 2 -7.88 11.61 -16.47
N LEU A 3 -8.03 10.36 -16.04
CA LEU A 3 -7.30 9.23 -16.60
C LEU A 3 -7.69 9.06 -18.09
N THR A 4 -6.68 8.86 -18.95
CA THR A 4 -6.92 8.47 -20.34
C THR A 4 -7.68 7.14 -20.39
N ARG A 5 -8.40 6.86 -21.49
CA ARG A 5 -9.16 5.61 -21.65
C ARG A 5 -8.27 4.38 -21.42
N GLN A 6 -7.04 4.41 -21.93
CA GLN A 6 -6.06 3.34 -21.76
C GLN A 6 -5.60 3.20 -20.30
N ALA A 7 -5.27 4.31 -19.64
CA ALA A 7 -4.88 4.29 -18.22
C ALA A 7 -6.01 3.74 -17.32
N ARG A 8 -7.28 4.03 -17.64
CA ARG A 8 -8.43 3.46 -16.92
C ARG A 8 -8.54 1.94 -17.08
N ILE A 9 -8.30 1.42 -18.28
CA ILE A 9 -8.37 -0.03 -18.54
C ILE A 9 -7.30 -0.75 -17.71
N PHE A 10 -6.05 -0.28 -17.76
CA PHE A 10 -4.98 -0.91 -17.00
C PHE A 10 -5.14 -0.72 -15.49
N ALA A 11 -5.57 0.45 -15.02
CA ALA A 11 -5.87 0.67 -13.60
C ALA A 11 -6.95 -0.31 -13.10
N LYS A 12 -8.01 -0.53 -13.90
CA LYS A 12 -9.05 -1.52 -13.58
C LYS A 12 -8.50 -2.93 -13.56
N GLN A 13 -7.63 -3.26 -14.51
CA GLN A 13 -6.99 -4.57 -14.56
C GLN A 13 -6.13 -4.83 -13.32
N VAL A 14 -5.32 -3.85 -12.89
CA VAL A 14 -4.55 -3.92 -11.64
C VAL A 14 -5.47 -4.11 -10.44
N GLN A 15 -6.60 -3.39 -10.36
CA GLN A 15 -7.55 -3.55 -9.26
C GLN A 15 -8.13 -4.97 -9.22
N VAL A 16 -8.53 -5.51 -10.37
CA VAL A 16 -9.05 -6.88 -10.49
C VAL A 16 -7.98 -7.91 -10.11
N ASP A 17 -6.76 -7.76 -10.63
CA ASP A 17 -5.68 -8.71 -10.36
C ASP A 17 -5.22 -8.67 -8.90
N LEU A 18 -5.22 -7.48 -8.26
CA LEU A 18 -4.92 -7.32 -6.84
C LEU A 18 -5.99 -8.00 -5.98
N LEU A 19 -7.27 -7.78 -6.29
CA LEU A 19 -8.39 -8.40 -5.57
C LEU A 19 -8.49 -9.92 -5.84
N ALA A 20 -7.86 -10.44 -6.89
CA ALA A 20 -7.82 -11.87 -7.16
C ALA A 20 -6.78 -12.64 -6.31
N LEU A 21 -5.94 -11.95 -5.55
CA LEU A 21 -5.01 -12.56 -4.61
C LEU A 21 -5.73 -13.14 -3.38
N SER A 22 -5.05 -13.99 -2.61
CA SER A 22 -5.52 -14.37 -1.28
C SER A 22 -5.48 -13.17 -0.31
N ASP A 23 -6.25 -13.20 0.77
CA ASP A 23 -6.23 -12.13 1.79
C ASP A 23 -4.83 -11.88 2.33
N ARG A 24 -4.08 -12.96 2.54
CA ARG A 24 -2.69 -12.90 3.03
C ARG A 24 -1.79 -12.19 2.02
N ASP A 25 -1.81 -12.60 0.76
CA ASP A 25 -0.91 -12.06 -0.25
C ASP A 25 -1.25 -10.62 -0.61
N LEU A 26 -2.56 -10.32 -0.71
CA LEU A 26 -3.07 -8.96 -0.86
C LEU A 26 -2.55 -8.08 0.28
N PHE A 27 -2.69 -8.53 1.53
CA PHE A 27 -2.21 -7.79 2.68
C PHE A 27 -0.70 -7.57 2.63
N GLN A 28 0.08 -8.61 2.37
CA GLN A 28 1.55 -8.51 2.31
C GLN A 28 2.01 -7.53 1.22
N ILE A 29 1.43 -7.62 0.02
CA ILE A 29 1.76 -6.72 -1.09
C ILE A 29 1.40 -5.26 -0.76
N VAL A 30 0.18 -5.01 -0.29
CA VAL A 30 -0.24 -3.64 0.04
C VAL A 30 0.55 -3.09 1.22
N HIS A 31 0.88 -3.93 2.21
CA HIS A 31 1.72 -3.53 3.33
C HIS A 31 3.14 -3.17 2.88
N LEU A 32 3.73 -3.95 1.97
CA LEU A 32 5.02 -3.63 1.35
C LEU A 32 4.97 -2.25 0.66
N TRP A 33 3.90 -1.97 -0.09
CA TRP A 33 3.75 -0.70 -0.79
C TRP A 33 3.64 0.51 0.15
N ILE A 34 3.06 0.31 1.33
CA ILE A 34 2.89 1.35 2.35
C ILE A 34 4.15 1.55 3.20
N SER A 35 4.93 0.49 3.38
CA SER A 35 6.15 0.47 4.19
C SER A 35 7.42 0.85 3.41
N GLY A 36 7.34 1.02 2.08
CA GLY A 36 8.44 1.51 1.26
C GLY A 36 8.96 2.87 1.74
N GLU A 37 10.28 3.08 1.59
CA GLU A 37 11.01 4.27 2.07
C GLU A 37 10.33 5.58 1.63
N PRO A 38 10.08 6.53 2.55
CA PRO A 38 9.49 7.81 2.21
C PRO A 38 10.49 8.67 1.44
N LEU A 39 10.32 8.78 0.12
CA LEU A 39 10.96 9.80 -0.70
C LEU A 39 10.47 11.20 -0.29
N ALA A 40 11.12 11.78 0.73
CA ALA A 40 11.21 13.19 1.13
C ALA A 40 9.92 14.07 1.16
N SER A 41 8.75 13.52 0.85
CA SER A 41 7.45 14.18 0.77
C SER A 41 6.57 13.71 1.93
N SER A 42 7.02 14.08 3.12
CA SER A 42 6.19 14.33 4.31
C SER A 42 4.83 14.95 3.95
N SER A 43 3.70 14.72 4.61
CA SER A 43 3.34 13.88 5.75
C SER A 43 1.82 13.59 5.76
N GLN A 44 1.04 14.22 4.87
CA GLN A 44 -0.42 14.16 4.89
C GLN A 44 -1.01 13.24 3.81
N ALA A 45 -0.46 13.23 2.59
CA ALA A 45 -0.95 12.37 1.51
C ALA A 45 -0.72 10.88 1.82
N GLN A 46 0.44 10.53 2.38
CA GLN A 46 0.70 9.17 2.85
C GLN A 46 -0.15 8.79 4.05
N ALA A 47 -0.39 9.71 5.00
CA ALA A 47 -1.28 9.47 6.13
C ALA A 47 -2.72 9.25 5.65
N ALA A 48 -3.21 10.07 4.72
CA ALA A 48 -4.53 9.91 4.11
C ALA A 48 -4.65 8.59 3.34
N ALA A 49 -3.61 8.17 2.62
CA ALA A 49 -3.58 6.87 1.95
C ALA A 49 -3.60 5.70 2.94
N ARG A 50 -2.80 5.78 4.02
CA ARG A 50 -2.79 4.80 5.11
C ARG A 50 -4.16 4.69 5.76
N SER A 51 -4.77 5.82 6.16
CA SER A 51 -6.11 5.85 6.73
C SER A 51 -7.19 5.32 5.78
N ALA A 52 -7.13 5.66 4.49
CA ALA A 52 -8.07 5.16 3.49
C ALA A 52 -7.97 3.63 3.29
N LEU A 53 -6.81 3.06 3.59
CA LEU A 53 -6.57 1.61 3.59
C LEU A 53 -6.79 0.98 4.97
N GLY A 54 -7.36 1.71 5.93
CA GLY A 54 -7.73 1.19 7.25
C GLY A 54 -6.56 1.10 8.23
N TYR A 55 -5.39 1.65 7.91
CA TYR A 55 -4.30 1.77 8.86
C TYR A 55 -4.64 2.85 9.89
N THR A 56 -4.42 2.54 11.15
CA THR A 56 -4.69 3.47 12.27
C THR A 56 -3.39 3.92 12.90
N LEU A 57 -3.37 5.14 13.42
CA LEU A 57 -2.22 5.65 14.15
C LEU A 57 -2.24 5.04 15.55
N GLY A 58 -1.26 4.20 15.87
CA GLY A 58 -1.06 3.71 17.23
C GLY A 58 -0.46 4.82 18.08
N SER A 59 -1.16 5.21 19.16
CA SER A 59 -0.50 5.93 20.26
C SER A 59 0.41 4.94 20.98
N GLY A 60 1.69 5.29 21.14
CA GLY A 60 2.70 4.46 21.81
C GLY A 60 2.44 4.22 23.31
N GLU A 61 1.33 4.69 23.86
CA GLU A 61 1.01 4.62 25.29
C GLU A 61 0.70 3.20 25.79
N CYS A 62 0.57 2.20 24.92
CA CYS A 62 0.27 0.82 25.33
C CYS A 62 1.51 -0.10 25.46
N LEU A 63 2.72 0.36 25.11
CA LEU A 63 3.94 -0.47 25.16
C LEU A 63 4.89 -0.12 26.32
N THR A 64 4.63 0.93 27.09
CA THR A 64 5.52 1.39 28.17
C THR A 64 5.22 0.80 29.54
N LEU A 65 4.08 0.12 29.74
CA LEU A 65 3.73 -0.47 31.05
C LEU A 65 4.44 -1.81 31.37
N LEU A 66 5.41 -2.25 30.57
CA LEU A 66 6.19 -3.47 30.85
C LEU A 66 7.72 -3.31 30.84
N LYS A 67 8.24 -2.08 30.78
CA LYS A 67 9.69 -1.82 30.92
C LYS A 67 9.96 -0.76 31.98
N ASN A 68 9.60 -1.09 33.22
CA ASN A 68 10.29 -0.53 34.38
C ASN A 68 11.75 -0.97 34.36
N ASN A 69 12.60 -0.17 33.74
CA ASN A 69 13.83 0.35 34.32
C ASN A 69 14.75 0.89 33.22
N ARG A 70 15.05 2.19 33.37
CA ARG A 70 16.32 2.84 33.03
C ARG A 70 16.34 3.70 31.75
N ALA A 71 16.62 4.96 32.03
CA ALA A 71 17.21 6.02 31.20
C ALA A 71 16.26 6.82 30.30
N GLU A 72 16.05 8.06 30.74
CA GLU A 72 15.74 9.26 29.95
C GLU A 72 16.42 9.23 28.59
N TYR A 73 15.63 9.20 27.51
CA TYR A 73 16.00 9.76 26.21
C TYR A 73 14.70 10.04 25.44
N GLU A 74 14.58 11.26 24.95
CA GLU A 74 13.52 11.85 24.11
C GLU A 74 12.46 10.86 23.58
N GLU A 75 11.29 10.86 24.24
CA GLU A 75 10.08 10.24 23.73
C GLU A 75 9.56 11.07 22.55
N ARG A 76 10.22 10.98 21.39
CA ARG A 76 9.49 11.07 20.12
C ARG A 76 8.48 9.95 20.20
N ALA A 77 7.22 10.29 20.48
CA ALA A 77 6.10 9.39 20.35
C ALA A 77 6.21 8.71 18.98
N ASN A 78 6.75 7.49 18.95
CA ASN A 78 6.93 6.69 17.75
C ASN A 78 5.52 6.28 17.32
N THR A 79 4.89 7.20 16.61
CA THR A 79 3.57 7.06 16.00
C THR A 79 3.74 6.04 14.88
N HIS A 80 3.49 4.79 15.20
CA HIS A 80 3.55 3.69 14.26
C HIS A 80 2.14 3.45 13.71
N TRP A 81 2.06 3.18 12.41
CA TRP A 81 0.81 2.82 11.78
C TRP A 81 0.51 1.34 12.05
N LEU A 82 -0.63 1.08 12.67
CA LEU A 82 -1.15 -0.26 12.88
C LEU A 82 -1.87 -0.71 11.61
N ALA A 83 -1.50 -1.89 11.12
CA ALA A 83 -2.10 -2.46 9.92
C ALA A 83 -3.50 -3.02 10.22
N PRO A 84 -4.45 -2.89 9.28
CA PRO A 84 -5.77 -3.50 9.40
C PRO A 84 -5.70 -5.02 9.32
N ALA A 85 -6.77 -5.70 9.72
CA ALA A 85 -6.92 -7.12 9.42
C ALA A 85 -7.00 -7.35 7.89
N PRO A 86 -6.43 -8.45 7.34
CA PRO A 86 -6.40 -8.70 5.90
C PRO A 86 -7.77 -8.64 5.21
N HIS A 87 -8.80 -9.24 5.80
CA HIS A 87 -10.17 -9.21 5.28
C HIS A 87 -10.77 -7.79 5.30
N HIS A 88 -10.43 -6.98 6.30
CA HIS A 88 -10.89 -5.60 6.39
C HIS A 88 -10.27 -4.75 5.27
N LEU A 89 -8.98 -4.93 5.00
CA LEU A 89 -8.29 -4.28 3.89
C LEU A 89 -8.90 -4.65 2.53
N ARG A 90 -9.21 -5.94 2.31
CA ARG A 90 -9.93 -6.38 1.10
C ARG A 90 -11.26 -5.64 0.95
N ASN A 91 -12.09 -5.66 1.99
CA ASN A 91 -13.41 -5.02 1.94
C ASN A 91 -13.31 -3.53 1.59
N LEU A 92 -12.31 -2.82 2.13
CA LEU A 92 -12.04 -1.42 1.78
C LEU A 92 -11.67 -1.25 0.31
N LEU A 93 -10.80 -2.12 -0.23
CA LEU A 93 -10.39 -2.09 -1.64
C LEU A 93 -11.53 -2.46 -2.60
N GLU A 94 -12.43 -3.36 -2.22
CA GLU A 94 -13.62 -3.72 -3.00
C GLU A 94 -14.64 -2.58 -3.06
N GLN A 95 -14.81 -1.84 -1.96
CA GLN A 95 -15.67 -0.66 -1.91
C GLN A 95 -15.05 0.55 -2.61
N MET A 96 -13.73 0.55 -2.81
CA MET A 96 -13.02 1.65 -3.42
C MET A 96 -13.34 1.74 -4.93
N ASN A 97 -13.91 2.87 -5.36
CA ASN A 97 -14.12 3.12 -6.77
C ASN A 97 -12.77 3.26 -7.52
N LEU A 98 -12.79 3.06 -8.83
CA LEU A 98 -11.58 3.08 -9.66
C LEU A 98 -10.80 4.42 -9.58
N GLN A 99 -11.47 5.56 -9.37
CA GLN A 99 -10.77 6.85 -9.25
C GLN A 99 -9.99 6.93 -7.94
N SER A 100 -10.62 6.55 -6.81
CA SER A 100 -9.96 6.48 -5.51
C SER A 100 -8.83 5.46 -5.54
N PHE A 101 -9.05 4.30 -6.15
CA PHE A 101 -8.01 3.27 -6.33
C PHE A 101 -6.81 3.82 -7.09
N ALA A 102 -7.04 4.48 -8.22
CA ALA A 102 -5.97 5.05 -9.03
C ALA A 102 -5.27 6.23 -8.35
N ALA A 103 -5.96 6.96 -7.47
CA ALA A 103 -5.38 8.10 -6.75
C ALA A 103 -4.61 7.68 -5.49
N ILE A 104 -4.96 6.56 -4.87
CA ILE A 104 -4.42 6.13 -3.58
C ILE A 104 -3.46 4.94 -3.75
N VAL A 105 -3.90 3.88 -4.42
CA VAL A 105 -3.18 2.60 -4.45
C VAL A 105 -2.08 2.59 -5.51
N LEU A 106 -2.38 3.06 -6.72
CA LEU A 106 -1.39 3.04 -7.81
C LEU A 106 -0.13 3.87 -7.51
N PRO A 107 -0.21 5.06 -6.89
CA PRO A 107 0.99 5.80 -6.51
C PRO A 107 1.82 5.08 -5.43
N LEU A 108 1.18 4.37 -4.49
CA LEU A 108 1.89 3.56 -3.51
C LEU A 108 2.66 2.42 -4.18
N ALA A 109 2.00 1.69 -5.08
CA ALA A 109 2.64 0.65 -5.86
C ALA A 109 3.78 1.20 -6.72
N PHE A 110 3.57 2.36 -7.36
CA PHE A 110 4.61 3.02 -8.16
C PHE A 110 5.82 3.36 -7.30
N ASN A 111 5.64 4.03 -6.16
CA ASN A 111 6.75 4.41 -5.30
C ASN A 111 7.54 3.20 -4.78
N ALA A 112 6.85 2.11 -4.44
CA ALA A 112 7.48 0.90 -3.94
C ALA A 112 8.27 0.12 -5.01
N HIS A 113 7.82 0.16 -6.27
CA HIS A 113 8.44 -0.58 -7.37
C HIS A 113 9.41 0.26 -8.20
N HIS A 114 9.26 1.58 -8.27
CA HIS A 114 10.02 2.41 -9.20
C HIS A 114 11.52 2.45 -8.89
N SER A 115 11.91 2.29 -7.63
CA SER A 115 13.33 2.19 -7.25
C SER A 115 13.96 0.85 -7.64
N LEU A 116 13.17 -0.23 -7.69
CA LEU A 116 13.61 -1.58 -8.03
C LEU A 116 13.49 -1.89 -9.53
N HIS A 117 12.49 -1.28 -10.16
CA HIS A 117 12.12 -1.45 -11.56
C HIS A 117 11.86 -0.09 -12.22
N PRO A 118 12.89 0.75 -12.38
CA PRO A 118 12.74 2.05 -13.03
C PRO A 118 12.17 1.92 -14.46
N GLU A 119 12.50 0.82 -15.14
CA GLU A 119 12.04 0.51 -16.50
C GLU A 119 10.52 0.35 -16.61
N TRP A 120 9.82 0.04 -15.50
CA TRP A 120 8.34 -0.03 -15.52
C TRP A 120 7.71 1.36 -15.62
N GLY A 121 8.41 2.41 -15.21
CA GLY A 121 7.91 3.78 -15.28
C GLY A 121 7.98 4.40 -16.68
N GLU A 122 8.76 3.78 -17.58
CA GLU A 122 8.96 4.30 -18.92
C GLU A 122 7.71 4.11 -19.79
N GLU A 123 7.40 5.13 -20.60
CA GLU A 123 6.34 5.11 -21.62
C GLU A 123 4.90 4.85 -21.08
N GLY A 124 4.67 5.00 -19.78
CA GLY A 124 3.33 4.79 -19.17
C GLY A 124 2.89 3.33 -19.10
N THR A 125 3.85 2.40 -19.15
CA THR A 125 3.62 0.95 -19.14
C THR A 125 3.48 0.35 -17.73
N PHE A 126 3.75 1.14 -16.68
CA PHE A 126 3.76 0.69 -15.28
C PHE A 126 2.58 -0.19 -14.87
N HIS A 127 1.36 0.24 -15.21
CA HIS A 127 0.16 -0.51 -14.83
C HIS A 127 0.09 -1.91 -15.48
N ALA A 128 0.64 -2.08 -16.69
CA ALA A 128 0.68 -3.37 -17.36
C ALA A 128 1.69 -4.31 -16.66
N HIS A 129 2.89 -3.81 -16.38
CA HIS A 129 3.90 -4.56 -15.63
C HIS A 129 3.40 -4.95 -14.23
N LEU A 130 2.72 -4.04 -13.55
CA LEU A 130 2.14 -4.30 -12.24
C LEU A 130 1.05 -5.38 -12.30
N ALA A 131 0.17 -5.35 -13.30
CA ALA A 131 -0.85 -6.38 -13.48
C ALA A 131 -0.21 -7.77 -13.71
N ASP A 132 0.82 -7.85 -14.55
CA ASP A 132 1.54 -9.10 -14.80
C ASP A 132 2.30 -9.61 -13.57
N TYR A 133 2.88 -8.71 -12.78
CA TYR A 133 3.48 -9.05 -11.49
C TYR A 133 2.45 -9.68 -10.53
N LEU A 134 1.28 -9.05 -10.36
CA LEU A 134 0.22 -9.58 -9.48
C LEU A 134 -0.27 -10.97 -9.93
N ARG A 135 -0.37 -11.20 -11.24
CA ARG A 135 -0.73 -12.52 -11.79
C ARG A 135 0.35 -13.58 -11.55
N ARG A 136 1.63 -13.20 -11.51
CA ARG A 136 2.74 -14.12 -11.15
C ARG A 136 2.64 -14.51 -9.68
N VAL A 137 2.51 -13.53 -8.79
CA VAL A 137 2.33 -13.79 -7.35
C VAL A 137 1.16 -14.73 -7.11
N ARG A 138 0.00 -14.48 -7.74
CA ARG A 138 -1.15 -15.39 -7.63
C ARG A 138 -0.81 -16.83 -8.03
N ARG A 139 -0.08 -17.02 -9.14
CA ARG A 139 0.29 -18.37 -9.60
C ARG A 139 1.24 -19.07 -8.65
N GLU A 140 2.18 -18.33 -8.08
CA GLU A 140 3.17 -18.85 -7.14
C GLU A 140 2.54 -19.23 -5.79
N SER A 141 1.51 -18.51 -5.33
CA SER A 141 0.75 -18.85 -4.12
C SER A 141 -0.12 -20.12 -4.22
N HIS A 142 -0.29 -20.66 -5.43
CA HIS A 142 -1.11 -21.87 -5.70
C HIS A 142 -0.26 -23.13 -5.96
N VAL A 143 1.06 -23.05 -5.79
CA VAL A 143 1.99 -24.18 -5.85
C VAL A 143 2.36 -24.61 -4.44
#